data_AF-A0A518CZR8-F1
#
_entry.id   AF-A0A518CZR8-F1
#
_cell.length_a   1.000
_cell.length_b   1.000
_cell.length_c   1.000
_cell.angle_alpha   90.00
_cell.angle_beta   90.00
_cell.angle_gamma   90.00
#
_symmetry.space_group_name_H-M   'P 1'
#
loop_
_entity.id
_entity.type
_entity.pdbx_description
1 polymer ?
#
loop_
_entity_poly.entity_id
_entity_poly.type
_entity_poly.pdbx_seq_one_letter_code
_entity_poly.pdbx_strand_id
1 'polypeptide(L)'
;MKRAALHTSFAGLVGAAVLASLAPFEIRGAQDDAPTELEPRVEALEAKLESMVQSVEHLTQKNAQLERFFAAQSRQASALRTSLADAEKNGFTAGINPKSREVLLAGFRGYVDGLEAALPATKSEKTDAPAKKDEKAPSAR
;
A
#
# COMPACT_ATOMS: atom_id res chain seq x y z
N MET A 1 6.81 1.35 -43.85
CA MET A 1 6.98 0.03 -43.21
C MET A 1 5.77 -0.23 -42.33
N LYS A 2 4.81 -1.03 -42.82
CA LYS A 2 3.57 -1.37 -42.12
C LYS A 2 3.70 -2.82 -41.66
N ARG A 3 3.70 -3.09 -40.35
CA ARG A 3 3.66 -4.45 -39.81
C ARG A 3 2.20 -4.86 -39.60
N ALA A 4 1.84 -5.94 -40.27
CA ALA A 4 0.57 -6.62 -40.23
C ALA A 4 0.38 -7.39 -38.91
N ALA A 5 -0.88 -7.66 -38.64
CA ALA A 5 -1.45 -8.30 -37.47
C ALA A 5 -0.85 -9.67 -37.12
N LEU A 6 -0.83 -9.98 -35.82
CA LEU A 6 -1.08 -11.33 -35.31
C LEU A 6 -1.90 -11.20 -34.02
N HIS A 7 -3.22 -11.23 -34.16
CA HIS A 7 -4.11 -11.74 -33.13
C HIS A 7 -4.29 -13.23 -33.41
N THR A 8 -3.81 -14.09 -32.51
CA THR A 8 -4.11 -15.51 -32.57
C THR A 8 -4.56 -15.97 -31.19
N SER A 9 -5.87 -16.07 -31.09
CA SER A 9 -6.63 -16.80 -30.07
C SER A 9 -6.11 -18.23 -29.95
N PHE A 10 -5.85 -18.70 -28.73
CA PHE A 10 -5.70 -20.12 -28.41
C PHE A 10 -6.92 -20.55 -27.60
N ALA A 11 -8.01 -20.79 -28.32
CA ALA A 11 -9.16 -21.55 -27.83
C ALA A 11 -9.14 -22.90 -28.54
N GLY A 12 -9.10 -23.99 -27.75
CA GLY A 12 -9.38 -25.33 -28.24
C GLY A 12 -8.20 -26.30 -28.21
N LEU A 13 -8.04 -26.99 -27.07
CA LEU A 13 -7.74 -28.43 -27.10
C LEU A 13 -8.27 -29.11 -25.82
N VAL A 14 -9.59 -29.27 -25.77
CA VAL A 14 -10.21 -30.33 -24.97
C VAL A 14 -10.13 -31.59 -25.82
N GLY A 15 -9.37 -32.59 -25.37
CA GLY A 15 -9.16 -33.80 -26.14
C GLY A 15 -8.48 -34.92 -25.35
N ALA A 16 -9.30 -35.65 -24.60
CA ALA A 16 -9.17 -37.09 -24.34
C ALA A 16 -7.84 -37.63 -23.78
N ALA A 17 -7.66 -37.61 -22.45
CA ALA A 17 -6.61 -38.45 -21.81
C ALA A 17 -6.81 -38.78 -20.32
N VAL A 18 -8.03 -38.85 -19.76
CA VAL A 18 -8.22 -39.35 -18.38
C VAL A 18 -9.47 -40.23 -18.26
N LEU A 19 -9.63 -41.20 -19.17
CA LEU A 19 -10.73 -42.17 -19.18
C LEU A 19 -10.21 -43.61 -19.07
N ALA A 20 -9.18 -43.85 -18.25
CA ALA A 20 -8.59 -45.18 -18.05
C ALA A 20 -7.98 -45.37 -16.65
N SER A 21 -8.67 -44.92 -15.60
CA SER A 21 -8.33 -45.24 -14.21
C SER A 21 -9.59 -45.60 -13.43
N LEU A 22 -10.42 -46.45 -14.03
CA LEU A 22 -11.55 -47.10 -13.36
C LEU A 22 -11.01 -48.25 -12.51
N ALA A 23 -10.54 -47.93 -11.30
CA ALA A 23 -10.55 -48.90 -10.22
C ALA A 23 -12.02 -49.16 -9.83
N PRO A 24 -12.42 -50.39 -9.51
CA PRO A 24 -13.74 -50.66 -8.96
C PRO A 24 -13.83 -50.02 -7.57
N PHE A 25 -14.48 -48.86 -7.48
CA PHE A 25 -14.90 -48.27 -6.21
C PHE A 25 -16.12 -49.07 -5.73
N GLU A 26 -15.88 -50.03 -4.85
CA GLU A 26 -16.95 -50.70 -4.11
C GLU A 26 -17.66 -49.67 -3.23
N ILE A 27 -18.82 -49.17 -3.68
CA ILE A 27 -19.78 -48.47 -2.82
C ILE A 27 -20.48 -49.53 -1.98
N ARG A 28 -19.76 -50.07 -1.00
CA ARG A 28 -20.36 -50.85 0.09
C ARG A 28 -20.70 -49.85 1.19
N GLY A 29 -21.99 -49.78 1.51
CA GLY A 29 -22.57 -48.79 2.40
C GLY A 29 -21.75 -48.57 3.68
N ALA A 30 -21.37 -47.31 3.89
CA ALA A 30 -21.02 -46.74 5.19
C ALA A 30 -21.79 -45.42 5.30
N GLN A 31 -23.10 -45.57 5.38
CA GLN A 31 -24.00 -44.58 5.92
C GLN A 31 -23.87 -44.74 7.43
N ASP A 32 -23.15 -43.81 8.10
CA ASP A 32 -23.20 -43.47 9.56
C ASP A 32 -21.88 -43.14 10.30
N ASP A 33 -20.72 -43.00 9.63
CA ASP A 33 -19.45 -42.61 10.33
C ASP A 33 -18.90 -41.20 9.96
N ALA A 34 -19.70 -40.34 9.32
CA ALA A 34 -19.24 -39.02 8.87
C ALA A 34 -19.26 -37.83 9.88
N PRO A 35 -19.94 -37.85 11.06
CA PRO A 35 -19.99 -36.65 11.91
C PRO A 35 -18.74 -36.43 12.77
N THR A 36 -17.91 -37.46 13.00
CA THR A 36 -16.84 -37.41 14.03
C THR A 36 -15.59 -36.63 13.60
N GLU A 37 -15.36 -36.39 12.31
CA GLU A 37 -14.20 -35.61 11.82
C GLU A 37 -14.50 -34.13 11.56
N LEU A 38 -15.77 -33.70 11.56
CA LEU A 38 -16.13 -32.32 11.22
C LEU A 38 -15.88 -31.36 12.38
N GLU A 39 -16.20 -31.77 13.61
CA GLU A 39 -15.97 -30.99 14.83
C GLU A 39 -14.50 -30.59 15.04
N PRO A 40 -13.50 -31.49 14.97
CA PRO A 40 -12.10 -31.10 15.14
C PRO A 40 -11.59 -30.20 14.00
N ARG A 41 -12.17 -30.30 12.79
CA ARG A 41 -11.82 -29.41 11.67
C ARG A 41 -12.40 -28.01 11.87
N VAL A 42 -13.61 -27.90 12.42
CA VAL A 42 -14.21 -26.61 12.76
C VAL A 42 -13.39 -25.92 13.85
N GLU A 43 -13.03 -26.63 14.92
CA GLU A 43 -12.21 -26.07 16.00
C GLU A 43 -10.83 -25.62 15.48
N ALA A 44 -10.19 -26.40 14.61
CA ALA A 44 -8.92 -26.01 13.98
C ALA A 44 -9.05 -24.77 13.08
N LEU A 45 -10.17 -24.63 12.36
CA LEU A 45 -10.45 -23.46 11.53
C LEU A 45 -10.77 -22.22 12.38
N GLU A 46 -11.50 -22.37 13.48
CA GLU A 46 -11.79 -21.29 14.42
C GLU A 46 -10.51 -20.77 15.07
N ALA A 47 -9.64 -21.66 15.56
CA ALA A 47 -8.34 -21.29 16.12
C ALA A 47 -7.46 -20.57 15.10
N LYS A 48 -7.47 -21.03 13.83
CA LYS A 48 -6.74 -20.36 12.75
C LYS A 48 -7.32 -18.99 12.44
N LEU A 49 -8.65 -18.86 12.43
CA LEU A 49 -9.33 -17.59 12.17
C LEU A 49 -9.02 -16.58 13.28
N GLU A 50 -9.05 -17.00 14.54
CA GLU A 50 -8.66 -16.17 15.68
C GLU A 50 -7.20 -15.70 15.56
N SER A 51 -6.28 -16.62 15.25
CA SER A 51 -4.87 -16.28 15.02
C SER A 51 -4.68 -15.29 13.86
N MET A 52 -5.44 -15.44 12.78
CA MET A 52 -5.41 -14.52 11.63
C MET A 52 -5.96 -13.14 12.01
N VAL A 53 -7.05 -13.07 12.78
CA VAL A 53 -7.61 -11.81 13.27
C VAL A 53 -6.59 -11.06 14.13
N GLN A 54 -5.99 -11.74 15.10
CA GLN A 54 -4.93 -11.15 15.95
C GLN A 54 -3.75 -10.64 15.12
N SER A 55 -3.34 -11.39 14.09
CA SER A 55 -2.25 -11.00 13.19
C SER A 55 -2.60 -9.76 12.38
N VAL A 56 -3.83 -9.68 11.85
CA VAL A 56 -4.31 -8.52 11.10
C VAL A 56 -4.41 -7.28 12.00
N GLU A 57 -4.92 -7.43 13.22
CA GLU A 57 -4.98 -6.34 14.19
C GLU A 57 -3.58 -5.82 14.52
N HIS A 58 -2.63 -6.71 14.80
CA HIS A 58 -1.26 -6.35 15.09
C HIS A 58 -0.59 -5.62 13.91
N LEU A 59 -0.76 -6.14 12.67
CA LEU A 59 -0.21 -5.49 11.48
C LEU A 59 -0.85 -4.13 11.20
N THR A 60 -2.16 -4.01 11.41
CA THR A 60 -2.89 -2.73 11.30
C THR A 60 -2.34 -1.69 12.27
N GLN A 61 -2.10 -2.09 13.53
CA GLN A 61 -1.49 -1.20 14.53
C GLN A 61 -0.07 -0.78 14.13
N LYS A 62 0.75 -1.70 13.59
CA LYS A 62 2.10 -1.39 13.10
C LYS A 62 2.07 -0.43 11.92
N ASN A 63 1.16 -0.63 10.96
CA ASN A 63 0.98 0.29 9.84
C ASN A 63 0.60 1.69 10.32
N ALA A 64 -0.35 1.81 11.25
CA ALA A 64 -0.73 3.10 11.81
C ALA A 64 0.44 3.80 12.53
N GLN A 65 1.33 3.04 13.19
CA GLN A 65 2.55 3.59 13.80
C GLN A 65 3.54 4.09 12.73
N LEU A 66 3.75 3.32 11.66
CA LEU A 66 4.62 3.69 10.55
C LEU A 66 4.11 4.93 9.81
N GLU A 67 2.81 5.03 9.57
CA GLU A 67 2.20 6.22 8.96
C GLU A 67 2.46 7.48 9.80
N ARG A 68 2.28 7.40 11.13
CA ARG A 68 2.58 8.51 12.04
C ARG A 68 4.06 8.88 12.02
N PHE A 69 4.94 7.88 11.98
CA PHE A 69 6.39 8.08 11.90
C PHE A 69 6.77 8.81 10.61
N PHE A 70 6.31 8.35 9.45
CA PHE A 70 6.58 9.00 8.17
C PHE A 70 5.98 10.41 8.09
N ALA A 71 4.77 10.62 8.62
CA ALA A 71 4.18 11.96 8.70
C ALA A 71 5.00 12.91 9.59
N ALA A 72 5.55 12.42 10.71
CA ALA A 72 6.44 13.22 11.55
C ALA A 72 7.77 13.52 10.83
N GLN A 73 8.37 12.53 10.18
CA GLN A 73 9.63 12.68 9.43
C GLN A 73 9.47 13.65 8.26
N SER A 74 8.36 13.59 7.52
CA SER A 74 8.04 14.53 6.45
C SER A 74 7.95 15.96 6.96
N ARG A 75 7.22 16.20 8.07
CA ARG A 75 7.13 17.54 8.69
C ARG A 75 8.50 18.06 9.14
N GLN A 76 9.34 17.20 9.71
CA GLN A 76 10.70 17.57 10.13
C GLN A 76 11.59 17.93 8.92
N ALA A 77 11.52 17.15 7.85
CA ALA A 77 12.26 17.43 6.61
C ALA A 77 11.84 18.78 6.01
N SER A 78 10.53 19.05 5.92
CA SER A 78 10.02 20.34 5.45
C SER A 78 10.45 21.50 6.35
N ALA A 79 10.36 21.36 7.67
CA ALA A 79 10.78 22.39 8.62
C ALA A 79 12.29 22.70 8.50
N LEU A 80 13.11 21.65 8.36
CA LEU A 80 14.55 21.82 8.13
C LEU A 80 14.82 22.54 6.81
N ARG A 81 14.11 22.18 5.73
CA ARG A 81 14.23 22.87 4.43
C ARG A 81 13.95 24.36 4.54
N THR A 82 12.88 24.74 5.24
CA THR A 82 12.56 26.15 5.51
C THR A 82 13.65 26.83 6.32
N SER A 83 14.10 26.20 7.42
CA SER A 83 15.17 26.76 8.25
C SER A 83 16.47 26.99 7.49
N LEU A 84 16.83 26.09 6.56
CA LEU A 84 18.02 26.26 5.71
C LEU A 84 17.86 27.42 4.74
N ALA A 85 16.68 27.59 4.14
CA ALA A 85 16.38 28.71 3.26
C ALA A 85 16.41 30.04 4.02
N ASP A 86 15.85 30.08 5.23
CA ASP A 86 15.89 31.27 6.10
C ASP A 86 17.32 31.60 6.54
N ALA A 87 18.13 30.59 6.90
CA ALA A 87 19.53 30.81 7.25
C ALA A 87 20.30 31.45 6.09
N GLU A 88 20.13 30.94 4.86
CA GLU A 88 20.76 31.51 3.68
C GLU A 88 20.30 32.96 3.43
N LYS A 89 18.99 33.23 3.50
CA LYS A 89 18.43 34.58 3.36
C LYS A 89 18.95 35.56 4.40
N ASN A 90 19.20 35.10 5.62
CA ASN A 90 19.78 35.90 6.72
C ASN A 90 21.31 36.04 6.63
N GLY A 91 21.92 35.68 5.50
CA GLY A 91 23.34 35.89 5.26
C GLY A 91 24.22 34.84 5.92
N PHE A 92 23.71 33.62 6.18
CA PHE A 92 24.57 32.53 6.63
C PHE A 92 25.75 32.32 5.67
N THR A 93 25.56 32.48 4.36
CA THR A 93 26.64 32.37 3.37
C THR A 93 27.53 33.62 3.26
N ALA A 94 27.17 34.74 3.92
CA ALA A 94 28.02 35.93 3.97
C ALA A 94 29.03 35.82 5.13
N GLY A 95 30.31 36.13 4.87
CA GLY A 95 31.34 36.21 5.92
C GLY A 95 32.74 35.81 5.46
N ILE A 96 33.61 35.52 6.44
CA ILE A 96 35.04 35.20 6.22
C ILE A 96 35.24 33.87 5.47
N ASN A 97 34.26 32.96 5.52
CA ASN A 97 34.35 31.66 4.86
C ASN A 97 33.03 31.28 4.18
N PRO A 98 32.67 31.92 3.06
CA PRO A 98 31.40 31.69 2.38
C PRO A 98 31.33 30.27 1.79
N LYS A 99 32.43 29.79 1.20
CA LYS A 99 32.47 28.48 0.53
C LYS A 99 32.22 27.30 1.47
N SER A 100 32.79 27.30 2.68
CA SER A 100 32.55 26.18 3.62
C SER A 100 31.08 26.13 4.04
N ARG A 101 30.43 27.29 4.18
CA ARG A 101 29.02 27.40 4.54
C ARG A 101 28.11 26.96 3.41
N GLU A 102 28.44 27.27 2.16
CA GLU A 102 27.76 26.75 0.98
C GLU A 102 27.85 25.21 0.91
N VAL A 103 29.03 24.62 1.12
CA VAL A 103 29.21 23.16 1.15
C VAL A 103 28.38 22.52 2.26
N LEU A 104 28.32 23.14 3.43
CA LEU A 104 27.50 22.67 4.54
C LEU A 104 26.01 22.74 4.22
N LEU A 105 25.52 23.85 3.63
CA LEU A 105 24.13 23.95 3.16
C LEU A 105 23.81 22.90 2.11
N ALA A 106 24.72 22.64 1.17
CA ALA A 106 24.56 21.60 0.16
C ALA A 106 24.45 20.20 0.79
N GLY A 107 25.29 19.90 1.80
CA GLY A 107 25.22 18.64 2.55
C GLY A 107 23.88 18.47 3.28
N PHE A 108 23.39 19.50 3.95
CA PHE A 108 22.09 19.46 4.61
C PHE A 108 20.93 19.33 3.64
N ARG A 109 20.98 20.00 2.48
CA ARG A 109 19.98 19.82 1.41
C ARG A 109 19.97 18.40 0.90
N GLY A 110 21.13 17.82 0.61
CA GLY A 110 21.23 16.42 0.18
C GLY A 110 20.69 15.44 1.22
N TYR A 111 20.90 15.71 2.52
CA TYR A 111 20.29 14.93 3.60
C TYR A 111 18.76 15.02 3.59
N VAL A 112 18.20 16.23 3.50
CA VAL A 112 16.74 16.44 3.42
C VAL A 112 16.14 15.77 2.18
N ASP A 113 16.78 15.92 1.03
CA ASP A 113 16.33 15.29 -0.22
C ASP A 113 16.35 13.75 -0.10
N GLY A 114 17.35 13.20 0.59
CA GLY A 114 17.41 11.77 0.91
C GLY A 114 16.29 11.30 1.84
N LEU A 115 15.91 12.12 2.83
CA LEU A 115 14.76 11.84 3.69
C LEU A 115 13.44 11.87 2.89
N GLU A 116 13.26 12.89 2.05
CA GLU A 116 12.05 13.04 1.22
C GLU A 116 11.90 11.90 0.20
N ALA A 117 13.01 11.47 -0.43
CA ALA A 117 13.02 10.35 -1.36
C ALA A 117 12.71 8.99 -0.69
N ALA A 118 12.99 8.86 0.60
CA ALA A 118 12.71 7.65 1.38
C ALA A 118 11.27 7.58 1.90
N LEU A 119 10.50 8.68 1.82
CA LEU A 119 9.09 8.67 2.22
C LEU A 119 8.27 7.83 1.24
N PRO A 120 7.32 7.02 1.73
CA PRO A 120 6.42 6.29 0.84
C PRO A 120 5.68 7.31 -0.04
N ALA A 121 5.71 7.09 -1.36
CA ALA A 121 4.99 7.92 -2.31
C ALA A 121 3.50 7.80 -2.03
N THR A 122 2.96 8.69 -1.20
CA THR A 122 1.52 8.87 -1.11
C THR A 122 1.09 9.34 -2.49
N LYS A 123 0.47 8.46 -3.28
CA LYS A 123 -0.40 8.93 -4.36
C LYS A 123 -1.36 9.88 -3.67
N SER A 124 -1.19 11.18 -3.88
CA SER A 124 -2.16 12.17 -3.43
C SER A 124 -3.45 11.78 -4.12
N GLU A 125 -4.34 11.10 -3.40
CA GLU A 125 -5.72 11.01 -3.79
C GLU A 125 -6.18 12.46 -3.84
N LYS A 126 -6.34 12.98 -5.06
CA LYS A 126 -6.98 14.27 -5.28
C LYS A 126 -8.29 14.17 -4.54
N THR A 127 -8.37 14.85 -3.40
CA THR A 127 -9.63 15.17 -2.78
C THR A 127 -10.40 15.96 -3.82
N ASP A 128 -11.32 15.28 -4.49
CA ASP A 128 -12.42 15.93 -5.19
C ASP A 128 -13.13 16.78 -4.15
N ALA A 129 -12.77 18.05 -4.12
CA ALA A 129 -13.46 19.05 -3.34
C ALA A 129 -14.95 18.95 -3.68
N PRO A 130 -15.85 18.78 -2.71
CA PRO A 130 -17.27 18.76 -3.00
C PRO A 130 -17.65 20.09 -3.64
N ALA A 131 -18.12 20.02 -4.88
CA ALA A 131 -18.68 21.14 -5.61
C ALA A 131 -19.69 21.86 -4.71
N LYS A 132 -19.43 23.14 -4.43
CA LYS A 132 -20.40 24.04 -3.83
C LYS A 132 -21.67 23.97 -4.68
N LYS A 133 -22.73 23.36 -4.14
CA LYS A 133 -24.08 23.56 -4.66
C LYS A 133 -24.52 24.93 -4.17
N ASP A 134 -24.63 25.86 -5.12
CA ASP A 134 -25.32 27.13 -4.94
C ASP A 134 -26.80 26.84 -4.66
N GLU A 135 -27.19 26.77 -3.39
CA GLU A 135 -28.59 26.74 -2.97
C GLU A 135 -29.13 28.16 -2.92
N LYS A 136 -29.64 28.60 -4.07
CA LYS A 136 -30.40 29.84 -4.24
C LYS A 136 -31.74 29.71 -3.51
N ALA A 137 -31.85 30.33 -2.34
CA ALA A 137 -33.10 30.45 -1.61
C ALA A 137 -34.15 31.25 -2.42
N PRO A 138 -35.40 30.77 -2.57
CA PRO A 138 -36.50 31.60 -3.04
C PRO A 138 -37.03 32.43 -1.86
N SER A 139 -36.71 33.73 -1.83
CA SER A 139 -37.37 34.67 -0.93
C SER A 139 -38.78 34.95 -1.43
N ALA A 140 -39.76 34.28 -0.84
CA ALA A 140 -41.16 34.62 -0.95
C ALA A 140 -41.58 35.44 0.28
N ARG A 141 -41.85 36.73 0.08
CA ARG A 141 -43.00 37.50 0.59
C ARG A 141 -42.80 38.99 0.32
#